data_AF-A0AAD6JTN6-F1
#
_entry.id   AF-A0AAD6JTN6-F1
#
_cell.length_a   1.000
_cell.length_b   1.000
_cell.length_c   1.000
_cell.angle_alpha   90.00
_cell.angle_beta   90.00
_cell.angle_gamma   90.00
#
_symmetry.space_group_name_H-M   'P 1'
#
loop_
_entity.id
_entity.type
_entity.pdbx_description
1 polymer ?
#
loop_
_entity_poly.entity_id
_entity_poly.type
_entity_poly.pdbx_seq_one_letter_code
_entity_poly.pdbx_strand_id
1 'polypeptide(L)'
;MPAAVCDRSHKVYRYFLDTARLMMKSAGIVINTSELLEHRALQAIQEGKCDGNEPVPPLFCVGPLVTTGESKSDHECLAWLDSQPSRSVLFLCFGSLGVFDSRQLKETAIALEKSGVRFLWAVRTPRADSQVALPLREAEDEPFVSAPELEERLIELMNSKKGEAVRERVLKLSEDAVAAKSDGGSSCVAMAKLVDSFKKR
;
A
#
# COMPACT_ATOMS: atom_id res chain seq x y z
N MET A 1 7.30 -1.31 10.78
CA MET A 1 6.57 -0.63 11.88
C MET A 1 7.24 0.70 12.16
N PRO A 2 6.50 1.78 12.45
CA PRO A 2 7.10 3.04 12.89
C PRO A 2 8.01 2.83 14.11
N ALA A 3 9.14 3.52 14.19
CA ALA A 3 10.15 3.30 15.24
C ALA A 3 9.57 3.41 16.66
N ALA A 4 8.66 4.36 16.86
CA ALA A 4 7.94 4.56 18.12
C ALA A 4 7.04 3.37 18.55
N VAL A 5 6.69 2.47 17.62
CA VAL A 5 5.95 1.22 17.89
C VAL A 5 6.93 0.05 18.12
N CYS A 6 8.20 0.18 17.77
CA CYS A 6 9.21 -0.84 18.06
C CYS A 6 9.83 -0.70 19.46
N ASP A 7 9.76 0.50 20.05
CA ASP A 7 10.24 0.77 21.41
C ASP A 7 9.13 0.54 22.45
N ARG A 8 9.29 -0.51 23.27
CA ARG A 8 8.32 -0.89 24.31
C ARG A 8 8.18 0.13 25.43
N SER A 9 9.17 0.99 25.62
CA SER A 9 9.16 2.06 26.63
C SER A 9 8.37 3.28 26.15
N HIS A 10 8.21 3.43 24.83
CA HIS A 10 7.56 4.58 24.22
C HIS A 10 6.04 4.55 24.40
N LYS A 11 5.41 5.72 24.62
CA LYS A 11 3.95 5.81 24.84
C LYS A 11 3.14 5.31 23.63
N VAL A 12 3.64 5.54 22.42
CA VAL A 12 3.00 5.08 21.17
C VAL A 12 2.88 3.56 21.13
N TYR A 13 3.87 2.81 21.63
CA TYR A 13 3.75 1.35 21.75
C TYR A 13 2.59 0.94 22.65
N ARG A 14 2.40 1.62 23.78
CA ARG A 14 1.26 1.35 24.67
C ARG A 14 -0.06 1.65 23.98
N TYR A 15 -0.19 2.80 23.32
CA TYR A 15 -1.39 3.15 22.56
C TYR A 15 -1.67 2.15 21.43
N PHE A 16 -0.64 1.65 20.77
CA PHE A 16 -0.78 0.61 19.76
C PHE A 16 -1.37 -0.68 20.33
N LEU A 17 -0.85 -1.17 21.47
CA LEU A 17 -1.38 -2.35 22.15
C LEU A 17 -2.80 -2.15 22.68
N ASP A 18 -3.08 -0.99 23.28
CA ASP A 18 -4.41 -0.70 23.81
C ASP A 18 -5.44 -0.59 22.68
N THR A 19 -5.06 0.01 21.54
CA THR A 19 -5.90 0.04 20.34
C THR A 19 -6.20 -1.38 19.84
N ALA A 20 -5.18 -2.25 19.75
CA ALA A 20 -5.39 -3.64 19.33
C ALA A 20 -6.35 -4.39 20.26
N ARG A 21 -6.22 -4.21 21.58
CA ARG A 21 -7.15 -4.80 22.57
C ARG A 21 -8.57 -4.24 22.45
N LEU A 22 -8.71 -2.95 22.17
CA LEU A 22 -10.02 -2.32 21.99
C LEU A 22 -10.69 -2.73 20.68
N MET A 23 -9.92 -2.96 19.61
CA MET A 23 -10.44 -3.51 18.35
C MET A 23 -11.13 -4.87 18.56
N MET A 24 -10.56 -5.75 19.39
CA MET A 24 -11.16 -7.05 19.73
C MET A 24 -12.48 -6.94 20.48
N LYS A 25 -12.71 -5.83 21.21
CA LYS A 25 -13.96 -5.55 21.93
C LYS A 25 -15.01 -4.82 21.10
N SER A 26 -14.70 -4.52 19.84
CA SER A 26 -15.64 -3.86 18.93
C SER A 26 -16.81 -4.77 18.58
N ALA A 27 -17.90 -4.19 18.10
CA ALA A 27 -19.03 -4.97 17.59
C ALA A 27 -18.77 -5.58 16.20
N GLY A 28 -17.62 -5.27 15.60
CA GLY A 28 -17.26 -5.68 14.25
C GLY A 28 -16.15 -4.78 13.70
N ILE A 29 -15.33 -5.34 12.81
CA ILE A 29 -14.18 -4.67 12.20
C ILE A 29 -14.41 -4.60 10.69
N VAL A 30 -14.42 -3.39 10.16
CA VAL A 30 -14.46 -3.15 8.70
C VAL A 30 -13.04 -3.10 8.17
N ILE A 31 -12.73 -3.94 7.18
CA ILE A 31 -11.38 -4.07 6.63
C ILE A 31 -11.42 -3.73 5.14
N ASN A 32 -10.51 -2.86 4.73
CA ASN A 32 -10.32 -2.52 3.31
C ASN A 32 -9.47 -3.58 2.59
N THR A 33 -10.01 -4.80 2.54
CA THR A 33 -9.47 -5.95 1.81
C THR A 33 -10.63 -6.81 1.30
N SER A 34 -10.36 -7.88 0.57
CA SER A 34 -11.37 -8.86 0.18
C SER A 34 -10.90 -10.29 0.48
N GLU A 35 -11.86 -11.22 0.50
CA GLU A 35 -11.56 -12.64 0.72
C GLU A 35 -10.63 -13.21 -0.37
N LEU A 36 -10.78 -12.74 -1.61
CA LEU A 36 -9.94 -13.19 -2.73
C LEU A 36 -8.49 -12.70 -2.61
N LEU A 37 -8.27 -11.52 -2.00
CA LEU A 37 -6.93 -10.94 -1.86
C LEU A 37 -6.13 -11.53 -0.69
N GLU A 38 -6.79 -11.82 0.44
CA GLU A 38 -6.12 -12.18 1.68
C GLU A 38 -6.71 -13.42 2.38
N HIS A 39 -7.18 -14.41 1.61
CA HIS A 39 -7.83 -15.62 2.13
C HIS A 39 -7.07 -16.27 3.30
N ARG A 40 -5.75 -16.48 3.15
CA ARG A 40 -4.92 -17.13 4.18
C ARG A 40 -4.87 -16.35 5.49
N ALA A 41 -4.79 -15.02 5.41
CA ALA A 41 -4.71 -14.19 6.61
C ALA A 41 -6.07 -14.16 7.33
N LEU A 42 -7.16 -14.03 6.58
CA LEU A 42 -8.52 -14.05 7.12
C LEU A 42 -8.87 -15.38 7.76
N GLN A 43 -8.51 -16.49 7.11
CA GLN A 43 -8.68 -17.83 7.65
C GLN A 43 -7.92 -18.01 8.97
N ALA A 44 -6.66 -17.57 9.03
CA ALA A 44 -5.87 -17.68 10.25
C ALA A 44 -6.48 -16.90 11.43
N ILE A 45 -7.04 -15.71 11.16
CA ILE A 45 -7.75 -14.93 12.17
C ILE A 45 -9.01 -15.65 12.63
N GLN A 46 -9.86 -16.11 11.70
CA GLN A 46 -11.11 -16.81 12.02
C GLN A 46 -10.90 -18.12 12.79
N GLU A 47 -9.78 -18.80 12.55
CA GLU A 47 -9.37 -20.01 13.25
C GLU A 47 -8.73 -19.74 14.63
N GLY A 48 -8.67 -18.48 15.09
CA GLY A 48 -8.13 -18.10 16.40
C GLY A 48 -6.60 -18.25 16.51
N LYS A 49 -5.88 -18.31 15.37
CA LYS A 49 -4.41 -18.45 15.37
C LYS A 49 -3.69 -17.16 15.79
N CYS A 50 -4.42 -16.05 15.95
CA CYS A 50 -3.86 -14.72 16.15
C CYS A 50 -4.05 -14.13 17.56
N ASP A 51 -4.92 -14.69 18.40
CA ASP A 51 -5.44 -13.98 19.60
C ASP A 51 -5.57 -14.85 20.85
N GLY A 52 -4.86 -15.98 20.94
CA GLY A 52 -4.84 -16.78 22.17
C GLY A 52 -6.21 -17.38 22.55
N ASN A 53 -7.07 -17.61 21.55
CA ASN A 53 -8.42 -18.19 21.64
C ASN A 53 -9.55 -17.26 22.16
N GLU A 54 -9.38 -15.93 22.13
CA GLU A 54 -10.54 -15.04 22.31
C GLU A 54 -11.45 -15.05 21.06
N PRO A 55 -12.77 -14.85 21.18
CA PRO A 55 -13.63 -14.74 20.01
C PRO A 55 -13.33 -13.45 19.22
N VAL A 56 -12.90 -13.60 17.97
CA VAL A 56 -12.71 -12.46 17.06
C VAL A 56 -14.06 -11.80 16.75
N PRO A 57 -14.18 -10.47 16.82
CA PRO A 57 -15.39 -9.78 16.39
C PRO A 57 -15.66 -10.00 14.90
N PRO A 58 -16.92 -9.86 14.43
CA PRO A 58 -17.25 -10.04 13.02
C PRO A 58 -16.37 -9.19 12.09
N LEU A 59 -15.77 -9.83 11.08
CA LEU A 59 -14.94 -9.15 10.08
C LEU A 59 -15.76 -8.84 8.82
N PHE A 60 -15.73 -7.59 8.38
CA PHE A 60 -16.40 -7.12 7.17
C PHE A 60 -15.34 -6.65 6.15
N CYS A 61 -14.93 -7.56 5.28
CA CYS A 61 -13.94 -7.28 4.23
C CYS A 61 -14.65 -6.64 3.03
N VAL A 62 -14.59 -5.31 2.93
CA VAL A 62 -15.38 -4.51 1.97
C VAL A 62 -14.54 -3.90 0.84
N GLY A 63 -13.26 -4.27 0.76
CA GLY A 63 -12.29 -3.69 -0.17
C GLY A 63 -12.29 -4.32 -1.58
N PRO A 64 -11.46 -3.81 -2.49
CA PRO A 64 -10.67 -2.59 -2.33
C PRO A 64 -11.52 -1.31 -2.49
N LEU A 65 -11.56 -0.51 -1.42
CA LEU A 65 -12.05 0.86 -1.39
C LEU A 65 -10.91 1.76 -1.85
N VAL A 66 -10.90 2.04 -3.15
CA VAL A 66 -10.01 2.98 -3.81
C VAL A 66 -10.83 4.14 -4.32
N THR A 67 -10.33 5.36 -4.17
CA THR A 67 -10.97 6.54 -4.75
C THR A 67 -10.74 6.53 -6.25
N THR A 68 -11.78 6.24 -7.03
CA THR A 68 -11.80 6.53 -8.45
C THR A 68 -12.12 8.01 -8.59
N GLY A 69 -11.10 8.85 -8.71
CA GLY A 69 -11.32 10.27 -8.97
C GLY A 69 -12.07 10.45 -10.29
N GLU A 70 -13.02 11.38 -10.34
CA GLU A 70 -13.49 11.92 -11.63
C GLU A 70 -12.26 12.56 -12.31
N SER A 71 -11.86 12.06 -13.47
CA SER A 71 -10.74 12.60 -14.24
C SER A 71 -11.12 13.97 -14.81
N LYS A 72 -11.13 14.99 -13.97
CA LYS A 72 -11.19 16.38 -14.41
C LYS A 72 -9.78 16.89 -14.61
N SER A 73 -9.22 16.65 -15.80
CA SER A 73 -8.30 17.58 -16.51
C SER A 73 -7.44 16.84 -17.53
N ASP A 74 -7.29 17.44 -18.71
CA ASP A 74 -6.16 17.26 -19.63
C ASP A 74 -4.85 17.67 -18.95
N HIS A 75 -4.39 16.88 -17.97
CA HIS A 75 -3.11 17.15 -17.33
C HIS A 75 -2.00 16.70 -18.29
N GLU A 76 -1.02 17.57 -18.53
CA GLU A 76 0.06 17.33 -19.49
C GLU A 76 0.81 16.01 -19.22
N CYS A 77 0.96 15.60 -17.95
CA CYS A 77 1.58 14.32 -17.62
C CYS A 77 0.79 13.09 -18.08
N LEU A 78 -0.55 13.17 -18.11
CA LEU A 78 -1.42 12.09 -18.61
C LEU A 78 -1.36 12.06 -20.13
N ALA A 79 -1.41 13.21 -20.79
CA ALA A 79 -1.21 13.29 -22.25
C ALA A 79 0.16 12.75 -22.68
N TRP A 80 1.22 13.05 -21.93
CA TRP A 80 2.54 12.45 -22.16
C TRP A 80 2.52 10.94 -21.96
N LEU A 81 1.87 10.44 -20.89
CA LEU A 81 1.76 9.01 -20.61
C LEU A 81 1.00 8.25 -21.71
N ASP A 82 -0.09 8.83 -22.20
CA ASP A 82 -0.92 8.26 -23.27
C ASP A 82 -0.16 8.13 -24.61
N SER A 83 0.88 8.95 -24.82
CA SER A 83 1.75 8.86 -26.01
C SER A 83 2.82 7.75 -25.93
N GLN A 84 2.99 7.11 -24.77
CA GLN A 84 4.01 6.06 -24.58
C GLN A 84 3.48 4.67 -24.96
N PRO A 85 4.37 3.73 -25.36
CA PRO A 85 3.97 2.34 -25.57
C PRO A 85 3.34 1.71 -24.31
N SER A 86 2.38 0.81 -24.50
CA SER A 86 1.74 0.11 -23.38
C SER A 86 2.76 -0.58 -22.49
N ARG A 87 2.59 -0.47 -21.16
CA ARG A 87 3.45 -1.11 -20.15
C ARG A 87 4.94 -0.71 -20.21
N SER A 88 5.27 0.46 -20.78
CA SER A 88 6.65 0.90 -20.97
C SER A 88 7.16 1.97 -19.99
N VAL A 89 6.26 2.56 -19.19
CA VAL A 89 6.59 3.64 -18.25
C VAL A 89 6.57 3.14 -16.81
N LEU A 90 7.64 3.42 -16.07
CA LEU A 90 7.70 3.26 -14.63
C LEU A 90 7.08 4.49 -13.95
N PHE A 91 6.07 4.28 -13.10
CA PHE A 91 5.60 5.33 -12.19
C PHE A 91 6.31 5.21 -10.84
N LEU A 92 7.03 6.25 -10.43
CA LEU A 92 7.70 6.33 -9.15
C LEU A 92 7.03 7.39 -8.27
N CYS A 93 6.49 6.97 -7.13
CA CYS A 93 5.84 7.85 -6.15
C CYS A 93 5.91 7.24 -4.76
N PHE A 94 6.28 8.06 -3.77
CA PHE A 94 6.43 7.64 -2.37
C PHE A 94 5.27 8.10 -1.47
N GLY A 95 4.13 8.42 -2.09
CA GLY A 95 2.93 8.87 -1.38
C GLY A 95 3.07 10.27 -0.77
N SER A 96 2.16 10.60 0.15
CA SER A 96 2.08 11.93 0.75
C SER A 96 3.10 12.17 1.87
N LEU A 97 3.63 11.10 2.48
CA LEU A 97 4.55 11.17 3.61
C LEU A 97 6.00 10.82 3.23
N GLY A 98 6.23 10.26 2.03
CA GLY A 98 7.57 9.93 1.57
C GLY A 98 8.36 11.19 1.19
N VAL A 99 9.42 11.47 1.95
CA VAL A 99 10.37 12.55 1.72
C VAL A 99 11.77 11.97 1.87
N PHE A 100 12.68 12.31 0.95
CA PHE A 100 14.04 11.79 0.91
C PHE A 100 15.04 12.93 0.95
N ASP A 101 16.21 12.68 1.54
CA ASP A 101 17.30 13.64 1.53
C ASP A 101 17.85 13.84 0.10
N SER A 102 18.66 14.89 -0.08
CA SER A 102 19.22 15.22 -1.39
C SER A 102 20.16 14.13 -1.93
N ARG A 103 20.77 13.32 -1.06
CA ARG A 103 21.69 12.25 -1.46
C ARG A 103 20.90 11.11 -2.10
N GLN A 104 19.82 10.66 -1.46
CA GLN A 104 18.98 9.60 -1.99
C GLN A 104 18.23 10.04 -3.26
N LEU A 105 17.76 11.29 -3.33
CA LEU A 105 17.16 11.84 -4.55
C LEU A 105 18.16 11.83 -5.72
N LYS A 106 19.43 12.15 -5.46
CA LYS A 106 20.49 12.13 -6.47
C LYS A 106 20.76 10.71 -6.98
N GLU A 107 20.92 9.73 -6.10
CA GLU A 107 21.11 8.33 -6.52
C GLU A 107 19.90 7.82 -7.33
N THR A 108 18.69 8.19 -6.90
CA THR A 108 17.45 7.82 -7.61
C THR A 108 17.42 8.42 -9.02
N ALA A 109 17.80 9.69 -9.18
CA ALA A 109 17.89 10.32 -10.49
C ALA A 109 18.93 9.65 -11.39
N ILE A 110 20.12 9.34 -10.86
CA ILE A 110 21.19 8.65 -11.60
C ILE A 110 20.72 7.26 -12.05
N ALA A 111 20.06 6.50 -11.18
CA ALA A 111 19.56 5.17 -11.50
C ALA A 111 18.48 5.22 -12.60
N LEU A 112 17.53 6.15 -12.49
CA LEU A 112 16.49 6.34 -13.50
C LEU A 112 17.09 6.70 -14.86
N GLU A 113 18.05 7.64 -14.90
CA GLU A 113 18.76 8.04 -16.12
C GLU A 113 19.50 6.85 -16.75
N LYS A 114 20.33 6.15 -15.97
CA LYS A 114 21.15 5.04 -16.47
C LYS A 114 20.33 3.83 -16.91
N SER A 115 19.19 3.58 -16.25
CA SER A 115 18.33 2.44 -16.59
C SER A 115 17.77 2.49 -18.01
N GLY A 116 17.72 3.68 -18.63
CA GLY A 116 17.11 3.89 -19.96
C GLY A 116 15.60 3.62 -20.01
N VAL A 117 14.98 3.36 -18.86
CA VAL A 117 13.54 3.14 -18.72
C VAL A 117 12.82 4.48 -18.81
N ARG A 118 11.67 4.52 -19.51
CA ARG A 118 10.79 5.69 -19.46
C ARG A 118 10.16 5.77 -18.08
N PHE A 119 10.16 6.93 -17.45
CA PHE A 119 9.60 7.06 -16.11
C PHE A 119 8.77 8.34 -15.95
N LEU A 120 7.81 8.28 -15.03
CA LEU A 120 7.11 9.42 -14.47
C LEU A 120 7.37 9.42 -12.96
N TRP A 121 8.07 10.43 -12.46
CA TRP A 121 8.47 10.50 -11.05
C TRP A 121 7.86 11.71 -10.35
N ALA A 122 7.03 11.45 -9.35
CA ALA A 122 6.48 12.48 -8.48
C ALA A 122 7.48 12.81 -7.35
N VAL A 123 8.32 13.82 -7.58
CA VAL A 123 9.36 14.26 -6.63
C VAL A 123 8.78 15.21 -5.59
N ARG A 124 9.17 15.04 -4.33
CA ARG A 124 8.93 16.01 -3.26
C ARG A 124 10.27 16.46 -2.69
N THR A 125 10.50 17.77 -2.72
CA THR A 125 11.66 18.38 -2.07
C THR A 125 11.36 18.56 -0.58
N PRO A 126 12.28 18.22 0.34
CA PRO A 126 12.12 18.56 1.74
C PRO A 126 11.97 20.09 1.88
N ARG A 127 10.89 20.60 2.48
CA ARG A 127 10.85 22.03 2.86
C ARG A 127 11.59 22.18 4.18
N ALA A 128 12.35 23.26 4.34
CA ALA A 128 13.11 23.58 5.55
C ALA A 128 12.27 23.51 6.85
N ASP A 129 10.95 23.74 6.76
CA ASP A 129 10.04 23.79 7.90
C ASP A 129 9.02 22.63 7.95
N SER A 130 9.22 21.57 7.17
CA SER A 130 8.31 20.41 7.21
C SER A 130 8.62 19.57 8.44
N GLN A 131 7.99 19.88 9.57
CA GLN A 131 7.81 18.87 10.62
C GLN A 131 6.98 17.74 10.02
N VAL A 132 7.68 16.67 9.60
CA VAL A 132 7.07 15.45 9.11
C VAL A 132 6.24 14.89 10.27
N ALA A 133 4.92 14.78 10.08
CA ALA A 133 4.00 14.34 11.13
C ALA A 133 4.29 12.93 11.68
N LEU A 134 5.13 12.16 10.98
CA LEU A 134 5.78 10.96 11.50
C LEU A 134 7.16 10.85 10.82
N PRO A 135 8.28 11.19 11.49
CA PRO A 135 9.60 10.88 10.94
C PRO A 135 9.68 9.37 10.80
N LEU A 136 9.68 8.87 9.56
CA LEU A 136 10.10 7.52 9.23
C LEU A 136 11.62 7.48 9.42
N ARG A 137 12.05 7.46 10.69
CA ARG A 137 13.44 7.43 11.17
C ARG A 137 14.30 8.64 10.78
N GLU A 138 14.84 9.33 11.79
CA GLU A 138 16.27 9.61 11.80
C GLU A 138 16.91 8.35 12.39
N ALA A 139 17.24 7.36 11.55
CA ALA A 139 18.15 6.31 11.96
C ALA A 139 19.57 6.78 11.67
N GLU A 140 20.49 6.50 12.58
CA GLU A 140 21.92 6.75 12.37
C GLU A 140 22.45 6.05 11.10
N ASP A 141 21.75 4.99 10.65
CA ASP A 141 21.84 4.37 9.33
C ASP A 141 20.48 4.47 8.59
N GLU A 142 20.19 5.62 7.99
CA GLU A 142 19.13 5.72 6.96
C GLU A 142 19.41 4.67 5.87
N PRO A 143 18.46 3.77 5.53
CA PRO A 143 18.65 2.79 4.49
C PRO A 143 18.85 3.49 3.15
N PHE A 144 20.11 3.61 2.76
CA PHE A 144 20.55 4.24 1.52
C PHE A 144 20.58 3.22 0.40
N VAL A 145 19.96 3.55 -0.73
CA VAL A 145 19.96 2.71 -1.93
C VAL A 145 20.84 3.38 -2.98
N SER A 146 21.91 2.70 -3.36
CA SER A 146 22.85 3.19 -4.37
C SER A 146 22.24 3.17 -5.76
N ALA A 147 22.70 4.05 -6.65
CA ALA A 147 22.22 4.12 -8.01
C ALA A 147 22.41 2.80 -8.80
N PRO A 148 23.56 2.09 -8.71
CA PRO A 148 23.73 0.82 -9.41
C PRO A 148 22.75 -0.26 -8.95
N GLU A 149 22.50 -0.33 -7.64
CA GLU A 149 21.53 -1.29 -7.09
C GLU A 149 20.11 -0.98 -7.57
N LEU A 150 19.71 0.28 -7.52
CA LEU A 150 18.38 0.68 -7.98
C LEU A 150 18.24 0.46 -9.50
N GLU A 151 19.24 0.84 -10.29
CA GLU A 151 19.28 0.63 -11.75
C GLU A 151 19.03 -0.85 -12.11
N GLU A 152 19.75 -1.78 -11.45
CA GLU A 152 19.56 -3.22 -11.66
C GLU A 152 18.11 -3.63 -11.39
N ARG A 153 17.49 -3.13 -10.32
CA ARG A 153 16.10 -3.44 -9.96
C ARG A 153 15.08 -2.85 -10.93
N LEU A 154 15.34 -1.64 -11.44
CA LEU A 154 14.49 -1.01 -12.46
C LEU A 154 14.52 -1.82 -13.76
N ILE A 155 15.70 -2.21 -14.21
CA ILE A 155 15.88 -3.03 -15.42
C ILE A 155 15.26 -4.42 -15.22
N GLU A 156 15.50 -5.06 -14.07
CA GLU A 156 14.92 -6.37 -13.74
C GLU A 156 13.39 -6.29 -13.77
N LEU A 157 12.78 -5.26 -13.17
CA LEU A 157 11.34 -5.09 -13.18
C LEU A 157 10.79 -4.89 -14.60
N MET A 158 11.39 -4.02 -15.41
CA MET A 158 10.81 -3.65 -16.69
C MET A 158 11.10 -4.68 -17.80
N ASN A 159 12.34 -5.17 -17.87
CA ASN A 159 12.89 -5.83 -19.06
C ASN A 159 13.28 -7.30 -18.84
N SER A 160 12.94 -7.90 -17.69
CA SER A 160 13.25 -9.31 -17.42
C SER A 160 12.02 -10.21 -17.33
N LYS A 161 12.25 -11.53 -17.44
CA LYS A 161 11.24 -12.58 -17.21
C LYS A 161 10.70 -12.57 -15.78
N LYS A 162 11.54 -12.20 -14.80
CA LYS A 162 11.11 -12.05 -13.41
C LYS A 162 10.14 -10.87 -13.26
N GLY A 163 10.43 -9.76 -13.93
CA GLY A 163 9.53 -8.60 -13.99
C GLY A 163 8.20 -8.90 -14.67
N GLU A 164 8.23 -9.69 -15.76
CA GLU A 164 7.02 -10.19 -16.43
C GLU A 164 6.16 -11.04 -15.49
N ALA A 165 6.75 -12.00 -14.78
CA ALA A 165 6.05 -12.81 -13.79
C ALA A 165 5.43 -11.98 -12.64
N VAL A 166 6.11 -10.92 -12.20
CA VAL A 166 5.55 -9.98 -11.21
C VAL A 166 4.32 -9.27 -11.77
N ARG A 167 4.37 -8.75 -13.01
CA ARG A 167 3.22 -8.10 -13.65
C ARG A 167 2.04 -9.03 -13.87
N GLU A 168 2.28 -10.28 -14.28
CA GLU A 168 1.22 -11.29 -14.41
C GLU A 168 0.55 -11.59 -13.08
N ARG A 169 1.33 -11.71 -12.00
CA ARG A 169 0.77 -11.92 -10.66
C ARG A 169 -0.07 -10.72 -10.21
N VAL A 170 0.39 -9.49 -10.47
CA VAL A 170 -0.36 -8.26 -10.16
C VAL A 170 -1.65 -8.18 -10.99
N LEU A 171 -1.62 -8.61 -12.25
CA LEU A 171 -2.82 -8.65 -13.10
C LEU A 171 -3.88 -9.59 -12.51
N LYS A 172 -3.50 -10.79 -12.07
CA LYS A 172 -4.42 -11.73 -11.40
C LYS A 172 -5.02 -11.12 -10.14
N LEU A 173 -4.20 -10.49 -9.29
CA LEU A 173 -4.70 -9.78 -8.11
C LEU A 173 -5.66 -8.64 -8.47
N SER A 174 -5.44 -7.97 -9.61
CA SER A 174 -6.35 -6.94 -10.11
C SER A 174 -7.69 -7.54 -10.57
N GLU A 175 -7.68 -8.70 -11.21
CA GLU A 175 -8.90 -9.41 -11.61
C GLU A 175 -9.69 -9.86 -10.38
N ASP A 176 -9.01 -10.40 -9.36
CA ASP A 176 -9.61 -10.79 -8.08
C ASP A 176 -10.22 -9.58 -7.34
N ALA A 177 -9.53 -8.44 -7.36
CA ALA A 177 -10.03 -7.18 -6.81
C ALA A 177 -11.31 -6.70 -7.52
N VAL A 178 -11.38 -6.84 -8.84
CA VAL A 178 -12.57 -6.50 -9.64
C VAL A 178 -13.71 -7.46 -9.32
N ALA A 179 -13.45 -8.77 -9.29
CA ALA A 179 -14.44 -9.80 -8.97
C ALA A 179 -14.98 -9.68 -7.55
N ALA A 180 -14.16 -9.25 -6.59
CA ALA A 180 -14.62 -8.99 -5.23
C ALA A 180 -15.67 -7.87 -5.15
N LYS A 181 -15.56 -6.86 -6.03
CA LYS A 181 -16.44 -5.68 -6.07
C LYS A 181 -17.60 -5.77 -7.04
N SER A 182 -17.60 -6.74 -7.95
CA SER A 182 -18.72 -6.93 -8.88
C SER A 182 -20.00 -7.31 -8.15
N ASP A 183 -21.14 -7.23 -8.83
CA ASP A 183 -22.43 -7.65 -8.27
C ASP A 183 -22.36 -9.11 -7.79
N GLY A 184 -22.76 -9.34 -6.54
CA GLY A 184 -22.64 -10.65 -5.87
C GLY A 184 -21.22 -11.02 -5.43
N GLY A 185 -20.22 -10.19 -5.67
CA GLY A 185 -18.84 -10.36 -5.22
C GLY A 185 -18.70 -10.33 -3.70
N SER A 186 -17.59 -10.89 -3.20
CA SER A 186 -17.36 -11.08 -1.76
C SER A 186 -17.44 -9.78 -0.95
N SER A 187 -16.97 -8.66 -1.50
CA SER A 187 -17.01 -7.36 -0.84
C SER A 187 -18.40 -6.73 -0.83
N CYS A 188 -19.19 -6.91 -1.91
CA CYS A 188 -20.59 -6.51 -1.94
C CYS A 188 -21.43 -7.31 -0.92
N VAL A 189 -21.19 -8.62 -0.83
CA VAL A 189 -21.83 -9.48 0.18
C VAL A 189 -21.43 -9.07 1.60
N ALA A 190 -20.15 -8.78 1.84
CA ALA A 190 -19.68 -8.31 3.14
C ALA A 190 -20.30 -6.95 3.53
N MET A 191 -20.45 -6.04 2.57
CA MET A 191 -21.11 -4.75 2.78
C MET A 191 -22.60 -4.93 3.10
N ALA A 192 -23.31 -5.82 2.41
CA ALA A 192 -24.71 -6.12 2.72
C ALA A 192 -24.87 -6.69 4.14
N LYS A 193 -24.00 -7.64 4.54
CA LYS A 193 -23.95 -8.17 5.91
C LYS A 193 -23.69 -7.08 6.95
N LEU A 194 -22.79 -6.14 6.64
CA LEU A 194 -22.51 -4.99 7.50
C LEU A 194 -23.78 -4.13 7.68
N VAL A 195 -24.45 -3.76 6.59
CA VAL A 195 -25.68 -2.96 6.63
C VAL A 195 -26.79 -3.66 7.42
N ASP A 196 -26.98 -4.97 7.23
CA ASP A 196 -27.98 -5.74 7.97
C ASP A 196 -27.67 -5.86 9.46
N SER A 197 -26.39 -5.79 9.85
CA SER A 197 -26.00 -5.78 11.26
C SER A 197 -26.50 -4.54 12.01
N PHE A 198 -26.68 -3.41 11.30
CA PHE A 198 -27.23 -2.18 11.88
C PHE A 198 -28.74 -2.25 12.09
N LYS A 199 -29.46 -3.04 11.28
CA LYS A 199 -30.92 -3.19 11.39
C LYS A 199 -31.36 -4.09 12.55
N LYS A 200 -30.45 -4.90 13.07
CA LYS A 200 -30.69 -5.86 14.17
C LYS A 200 -30.46 -5.26 15.56
N ARG A 201 -30.25 -3.94 15.64
CA ARG A 201 -30.07 -3.20 16.89
C ARG A 201 -31.31 -2.42 17.27
#